data_AF-A0A6L9UGB1-F1
#
_entry.id   AF-A0A6L9UGB1-F1
#
_cell.length_a   1.000
_cell.length_b   1.000
_cell.length_c   1.000
_cell.angle_alpha   90.00
_cell.angle_beta   90.00
_cell.angle_gamma   90.00
#
_symmetry.space_group_name_H-M   'P 1'
#
loop_
_entity.id
_entity.type
_entity.pdbx_description
1 polymer ?
#
loop_
_entity_poly.entity_id
_entity_poly.type
_entity_poly.pdbx_seq_one_letter_code
_entity_poly.pdbx_strand_id
1 'polypeptide(L)' 'MTKYIFVTGGVVSSLGKGITAASLGRLLKNRGLKVTIQKFD' A
#
# COMPACT_ATOMS: atom_id res chain seq x y z
N MET A 1 -18.62 3.14 1.76
CA MET A 1 -17.76 4.15 1.10
C MET A 1 -16.34 3.60 1.03
N THR A 2 -15.71 3.62 -0.14
CA THR A 2 -14.35 3.11 -0.33
C THR A 2 -13.33 4.11 0.22
N LYS A 3 -12.33 3.63 0.97
CA LYS A 3 -11.22 4.46 1.45
C LYS A 3 -9.99 4.27 0.58
N TYR A 4 -9.26 5.36 0.35
CA TYR A 4 -8.03 5.37 -0.45
C TYR A 4 -6.83 5.69 0.45
N ILE A 5 -5.74 4.96 0.25
CA ILE A 5 -4.46 5.18 0.93
C ILE A 5 -3.43 5.46 -0.15
N PHE A 6 -2.85 6.66 -0.16
CA PHE A 6 -1.78 7.02 -1.09
C PHE A 6 -0.43 6.78 -0.43
N VAL A 7 0.37 5.90 -1.03
CA VAL A 7 1.74 5.63 -0.58
C VAL A 7 2.69 6.41 -1.46
N THR A 8 3.21 7.51 -0.93
CA THR A 8 4.27 8.31 -1.56
C THR A 8 5.61 8.00 -0.91
N GLY A 9 6.70 8.50 -1.47
CA GLY A 9 7.94 8.59 -0.68
C GLY A 9 9.04 9.32 -1.41
N GLY A 10 9.80 10.08 -0.62
CA GLY A 10 10.85 10.98 -1.10
C GLY A 10 12.27 10.51 -0.75
N VAL A 11 13.22 11.43 -0.90
CA VAL A 11 14.67 11.26 -0.71
C VAL A 11 15.31 10.38 -1.79
N VAL A 12 15.06 9.07 -1.79
CA VAL A 12 15.66 8.14 -2.76
C VAL A 12 14.66 7.06 -3.20
N SER A 13 14.84 6.55 -4.42
CA SER A 13 14.11 5.38 -4.91
C SER A 13 14.64 4.09 -4.26
N SER A 14 13.89 2.98 -4.41
CA SER A 14 14.25 1.66 -3.84
C SER A 14 14.20 1.49 -2.32
N LEU A 15 13.66 2.46 -1.56
CA LEU A 15 13.42 2.34 -0.11
C LEU A 15 12.37 1.29 0.32
N GLY A 16 11.83 0.51 -0.62
CA GLY A 16 10.85 -0.51 -0.29
C GLY A 16 9.40 -0.04 -0.20
N LYS A 17 9.03 1.10 -0.81
CA LYS A 17 7.64 1.60 -0.88
C LYS A 17 6.63 0.51 -1.30
N GLY A 18 6.97 -0.30 -2.29
CA GLY A 18 6.13 -1.41 -2.75
C GLY A 18 5.96 -2.51 -1.72
N ILE A 19 7.04 -2.86 -1.00
CA ILE A 19 7.02 -3.88 0.07
C ILE A 19 6.18 -3.39 1.25
N THR A 20 6.32 -2.12 1.64
CA THR A 20 5.52 -1.52 2.70
C THR A 20 4.03 -1.47 2.33
N ALA A 21 3.70 -1.05 1.09
CA ALA A 21 2.32 -1.03 0.61
C ALA A 21 1.69 -2.44 0.57
N ALA A 22 2.43 -3.45 0.10
CA ALA A 22 1.98 -4.83 0.08
C ALA A 22 1.77 -5.40 1.50
N SER A 23 2.67 -5.11 2.42
CA SER A 23 2.58 -5.56 3.82
C SER A 23 1.39 -4.93 4.53
N LEU A 24 1.15 -3.63 4.33
CA LEU A 24 -0.04 -2.93 4.83
C LEU A 24 -1.32 -3.54 4.26
N GLY A 25 -1.36 -3.82 2.96
CA GLY A 25 -2.49 -4.48 2.31
C GLY A 25 -2.80 -5.86 2.91
N ARG A 26 -1.76 -6.64 3.26
CA ARG A 26 -1.92 -7.95 3.93
C ARG A 26 -2.51 -7.81 5.33
N LEU A 27 -2.04 -6.86 6.12
CA LEU A 27 -2.59 -6.61 7.47
C LEU A 27 -4.07 -6.20 7.42
N LEU A 28 -4.44 -5.35 6.46
CA LEU A 28 -5.83 -4.93 6.29
C LEU A 28 -6.72 -6.09 5.82
N LYS A 29 -6.24 -6.94 4.91
CA LYS A 29 -6.94 -8.18 4.52
C LYS A 29 -7.13 -9.13 5.71
N ASN A 30 -6.12 -9.28 6.56
CA ASN A 30 -6.22 -10.10 7.79
C ASN A 30 -7.28 -9.56 8.78
N ARG A 31 -7.60 -8.26 8.71
CA ARG A 31 -8.70 -7.65 9.48
C ARG A 31 -10.08 -7.78 8.81
N GLY A 32 -10.19 -8.59 7.77
CA GLY A 32 -11.44 -8.81 7.02
C GLY A 32 -11.81 -7.69 6.06
N LEU A 33 -10.91 -6.75 5.78
CA LEU A 33 -11.18 -5.64 4.85
C LEU A 33 -10.89 -6.07 3.41
N LYS A 34 -11.77 -5.67 2.48
CA LYS A 34 -11.54 -5.82 1.04
C LYS A 34 -10.56 -4.75 0.57
N VAL A 35 -9.34 -5.15 0.21
CA VAL A 35 -8.26 -4.25 -0.20
C VAL A 35 -7.74 -4.62 -1.59
N THR A 36 -7.50 -3.60 -2.41
CA THR A 36 -6.79 -3.67 -3.69
C THR A 36 -5.60 -2.71 -3.69
N ILE A 37 -4.55 -3.03 -4.45
CA ILE A 37 -3.34 -2.21 -4.59
C ILE A 37 -3.24 -1.81 -6.06
N GLN A 38 -3.08 -0.50 -6.32
CA GLN A 38 -2.77 0.05 -7.63
C GLN A 38 -1.36 0.65 -7.58
N LYS A 39 -0.49 0.22 -8.49
CA LYS A 39 0.80 0.87 -8.73
C LYS A 39 0.63 1.88 -9.85
N PHE A 40 1.10 3.11 -9.63
CA PHE A 40 1.34 4.08 -10.69
C PHE A 40 2.84 4.03 -10.98
N ASP A 41 3.19 3.67 -12.21
CA ASP A 41 4.57 3.77 -12.72
C ASP A 41 4.77 5.17 -13.31
#